data_AF-A0A3D4M889-F1
#
_entry.id   AF-A0A3D4M889-F1
#
_cell.length_a   1.000
_cell.length_b   1.000
_cell.length_c   1.000
_cell.angle_alpha   90.00
_cell.angle_beta   90.00
_cell.angle_gamma   90.00
#
_symmetry.space_group_name_H-M   'P 1'
#
loop_
_entity.id
_entity.type
_entity.pdbx_description
1 polymer ?
#
loop_
_entity_poly.entity_id
_entity_poly.type
_entity_poly.pdbx_seq_one_letter_code
_entity_poly.pdbx_strand_id
1 'polypeptide(L)'
;MTLQTKHKLLTTIIAVVWLINGLICKVLNLVPRHEQIVARILGDEFSRPLTVLIGLSELVMAVWILSNFKSRLNAIVQIVIVGAMNILEFILVPDHLLWGRFNSIFALVFIAIIWYNEFILNKKLNRQS
;
A
#
# COMPACT_ATOMS: atom_id res chain seq x y z
N MET A 1 24.22 7.02 -9.88
CA MET A 1 22.77 7.33 -9.86
C MET A 1 22.52 8.51 -8.93
N THR A 2 21.97 9.61 -9.44
CA THR A 2 21.75 10.84 -8.66
C THR A 2 20.65 10.64 -7.61
N LEU A 3 20.64 11.46 -6.56
CA LEU A 3 19.66 11.39 -5.48
C LEU A 3 18.21 11.55 -5.98
N GLN A 4 18.03 12.43 -6.98
CA GLN A 4 16.76 12.64 -7.68
C GLN A 4 16.26 11.39 -8.40
N THR A 5 17.13 10.70 -9.14
CA THR A 5 16.76 9.46 -9.84
C THR A 5 16.36 8.37 -8.84
N LYS A 6 17.04 8.26 -7.69
CA LYS A 6 16.70 7.29 -6.64
C LYS A 6 15.31 7.56 -6.04
N HIS A 7 15.01 8.82 -5.72
CA HIS A 7 13.71 9.21 -5.19
C HIS A 7 12.58 8.94 -6.18
N LYS A 8 12.76 9.37 -7.45
CA LYS A 8 11.76 9.13 -8.49
C LYS A 8 11.55 7.65 -8.75
N LEU A 9 12.61 6.84 -8.78
CA LEU A 9 12.51 5.39 -8.95
C LEU A 9 11.71 4.75 -7.82
N LEU A 10 12.04 5.06 -6.56
CA LEU A 10 11.33 4.50 -5.40
C LEU A 10 9.86 4.94 -5.40
N THR A 11 9.57 6.21 -5.65
CA THR A 11 8.19 6.72 -5.75
C THR A 11 7.40 5.99 -6.83
N THR A 12 7.98 5.77 -8.00
CA THR A 12 7.33 5.00 -9.08
C THR A 12 7.10 3.54 -8.67
N ILE A 13 8.09 2.88 -8.07
CA ILE A 13 7.93 1.49 -7.60
C ILE A 13 6.80 1.39 -6.57
N ILE A 14 6.76 2.30 -5.60
CA ILE A 14 5.70 2.35 -4.59
C ILE A 14 4.35 2.55 -5.28
N ALA A 15 4.21 3.52 -6.18
CA ALA A 15 2.96 3.75 -6.91
C ALA A 15 2.49 2.52 -7.70
N VAL A 16 3.43 1.81 -8.34
CA VAL A 16 3.12 0.57 -9.08
C VAL A 16 2.62 -0.52 -8.14
N VAL A 17 3.19 -0.67 -6.94
CA VAL A 17 2.70 -1.62 -5.93
C VAL A 17 1.25 -1.31 -5.55
N TRP A 18 0.92 -0.04 -5.29
CA TRP A 18 -0.46 0.37 -4.99
C TRP A 18 -1.41 0.15 -6.18
N LEU A 19 -0.96 0.43 -7.41
CA LEU A 19 -1.76 0.26 -8.61
C LEU A 19 -2.04 -1.22 -8.90
N ILE A 20 -1.04 -2.09 -8.79
CA ILE A 20 -1.20 -3.53 -8.98
C ILE A 20 -2.14 -4.10 -7.90
N ASN A 21 -1.92 -3.76 -6.62
CA ASN A 21 -2.78 -4.25 -5.54
C ASN A 21 -4.22 -3.75 -5.66
N GLY A 22 -4.43 -2.48 -5.97
CA GLY A 22 -5.75 -1.90 -6.11
C GLY A 22 -6.49 -2.41 -7.35
N LEU A 23 -5.87 -2.25 -8.52
CA LEU A 23 -6.52 -2.57 -9.79
C LEU A 23 -6.57 -4.08 -10.05
N ILE A 24 -5.42 -4.76 -10.02
CA ILE A 24 -5.31 -6.16 -10.44
C ILE A 24 -5.87 -7.07 -9.36
N CYS A 25 -5.43 -6.91 -8.11
CA CYS A 25 -5.82 -7.84 -7.05
C CYS A 25 -7.25 -7.61 -6.56
N LYS A 26 -7.72 -6.36 -6.44
CA LYS A 26 -9.01 -6.04 -5.81
C LYS A 26 -10.12 -5.66 -6.81
N VAL A 27 -9.88 -4.72 -7.71
CA VAL A 27 -10.92 -4.30 -8.67
C VAL A 27 -11.21 -5.38 -9.71
N LEU A 28 -10.17 -5.99 -10.29
CA LEU A 28 -10.31 -7.07 -11.28
C LEU A 28 -10.56 -8.45 -10.65
N ASN A 29 -10.52 -8.56 -9.31
CA ASN A 29 -10.69 -9.80 -8.55
C ASN A 29 -9.83 -10.98 -9.04
N LEU A 30 -8.61 -10.71 -9.55
CA LEU A 30 -7.70 -11.75 -10.04
C LEU A 30 -7.08 -12.59 -8.90
N VAL A 31 -7.29 -12.17 -7.65
CA VAL A 31 -6.84 -12.91 -6.47
C VAL A 31 -8.00 -13.01 -5.46
N PRO A 32 -8.77 -14.11 -5.46
CA PRO A 32 -9.99 -14.26 -4.65
C PRO A 32 -9.73 -14.24 -3.14
N ARG A 33 -8.47 -14.32 -2.71
CA ARG A 33 -8.09 -14.23 -1.28
C ARG A 33 -8.51 -12.90 -0.64
N HIS A 34 -8.51 -11.79 -1.39
CA HIS A 34 -8.85 -10.48 -0.83
C HIS A 34 -10.35 -10.40 -0.54
N GLU A 35 -11.18 -10.94 -1.42
CA GLU A 35 -12.62 -11.10 -1.19
C GLU A 35 -12.88 -11.99 0.03
N GLN A 36 -12.15 -13.10 0.20
CA GLN A 36 -12.26 -13.99 1.37
C GLN A 36 -11.90 -13.30 2.69
N ILE A 37 -10.86 -12.45 2.70
CA ILE A 37 -10.49 -11.65 3.88
C ILE A 37 -11.63 -10.69 4.23
N VAL A 38 -12.17 -9.97 3.24
CA VAL A 38 -13.28 -9.03 3.47
C VAL A 38 -14.55 -9.76 3.90
N ALA A 39 -14.88 -10.89 3.28
CA ALA A 39 -16.00 -11.74 3.66
C ALA A 39 -15.91 -12.20 5.12
N ARG A 40 -14.73 -12.59 5.58
CA ARG A 40 -14.52 -13.05 6.96
C ARG A 40 -14.63 -11.93 8.00
N ILE A 41 -14.36 -10.68 7.61
CA ILE A 41 -14.42 -9.52 8.53
C ILE A 41 -15.80 -8.85 8.51
N LEU A 42 -16.41 -8.70 7.34
CA LEU A 42 -17.61 -7.88 7.11
C LEU A 42 -18.84 -8.68 6.64
N GLY A 43 -18.70 -9.99 6.43
CA GLY A 43 -19.74 -10.88 5.92
C GLY A 43 -19.70 -11.06 4.39
N ASP A 44 -20.16 -12.22 3.92
CA ASP A 44 -20.13 -12.60 2.50
C ASP A 44 -21.00 -11.70 1.60
N GLU A 45 -22.10 -11.16 2.13
CA GLU A 45 -23.12 -10.45 1.34
C GLU A 45 -22.60 -9.17 0.67
N PHE A 46 -21.60 -8.50 1.28
CA PHE A 46 -20.99 -7.28 0.77
C PHE A 46 -19.50 -7.40 0.45
N SER A 47 -18.92 -8.60 0.52
CA SER A 47 -17.48 -8.84 0.41
C SER A 47 -16.87 -8.29 -0.90
N ARG A 48 -17.52 -8.54 -2.02
CA ARG A 48 -17.10 -8.09 -3.35
C ARG A 48 -17.16 -6.57 -3.54
N PRO A 49 -18.30 -5.87 -3.34
CA PRO A 49 -18.35 -4.41 -3.50
C PRO A 49 -17.41 -3.68 -2.53
N LEU A 50 -17.25 -4.15 -1.30
CA LEU A 50 -16.28 -3.60 -0.35
C LEU A 50 -14.84 -3.79 -0.84
N THR A 51 -14.49 -4.98 -1.35
CA THR A 51 -13.16 -5.25 -1.91
C THR A 51 -12.86 -4.30 -3.08
N VAL A 52 -13.82 -4.06 -3.96
CA VAL A 52 -13.68 -3.12 -5.08
C VAL A 52 -13.50 -1.68 -4.59
N LEU A 53 -14.27 -1.24 -3.59
CA LEU A 53 -14.11 0.10 -2.99
C LEU A 53 -12.73 0.31 -2.36
N ILE A 54 -12.20 -0.72 -1.69
CA ILE A 54 -10.82 -0.70 -1.19
C ILE A 54 -9.84 -0.58 -2.36
N GLY A 55 -10.03 -1.38 -3.43
CA GLY A 55 -9.17 -1.34 -4.61
C GLY A 55 -9.18 0.02 -5.34
N LEU A 56 -10.34 0.67 -5.43
CA LEU A 56 -10.46 2.03 -5.96
C LEU A 56 -9.73 3.06 -5.08
N SER A 57 -9.82 2.90 -3.76
CA SER A 57 -9.10 3.77 -2.81
C SER A 57 -7.57 3.65 -2.99
N GLU A 58 -7.07 2.44 -3.27
CA GLU A 58 -5.66 2.20 -3.58
C GLU A 58 -5.24 2.80 -4.93
N LEU A 59 -6.12 2.79 -5.93
CA LEU A 59 -5.85 3.45 -7.20
C LEU A 59 -5.72 4.97 -7.03
N VAL A 60 -6.60 5.58 -6.23
CA VAL A 60 -6.50 7.00 -5.87
C VAL A 60 -5.18 7.28 -5.14
N MET A 61 -4.75 6.39 -4.25
CA MET A 61 -3.45 6.50 -3.59
C MET A 61 -2.30 6.48 -4.59
N ALA A 62 -2.31 5.55 -5.57
CA ALA A 62 -1.29 5.49 -6.61
C ALA A 62 -1.19 6.79 -7.41
N VAL A 63 -2.32 7.37 -7.81
CA VAL A 63 -2.37 8.68 -8.49
C VAL A 63 -1.81 9.79 -7.61
N TRP A 64 -2.15 9.80 -6.31
CA TRP A 64 -1.66 10.79 -5.36
C TRP A 64 -0.14 10.67 -5.17
N ILE A 65 0.41 9.45 -5.11
CA ILE A 65 1.86 9.21 -5.01
C ILE A 65 2.59 9.78 -6.24
N LEU A 66 2.09 9.48 -7.44
CA LEU A 66 2.69 9.95 -8.70
C LEU A 66 2.61 11.47 -8.86
N SER A 67 1.53 12.08 -8.35
CA SER A 67 1.33 13.53 -8.39
C SER A 67 2.31 14.28 -7.48
N ASN A 68 2.96 13.59 -6.53
CA ASN A 68 3.88 14.15 -5.53
C ASN A 68 3.27 15.32 -4.71
N PHE A 69 1.93 15.43 -4.72
CA PHE A 69 1.21 16.50 -4.06
C PHE A 69 1.18 16.25 -2.56
N LYS A 70 1.70 17.17 -1.74
CA LYS A 70 1.81 16.99 -0.27
C LYS A 70 2.40 15.61 0.10
N SER A 71 3.54 15.26 -0.50
CA SER A 71 4.25 13.98 -0.37
C SER A 71 4.36 13.44 1.06
N ARG A 72 4.64 14.32 2.04
CA ARG A 72 4.70 13.96 3.47
C ARG A 72 3.38 13.41 4.01
N LEU A 73 2.26 14.07 3.69
CA LEU A 73 0.94 13.62 4.13
C LEU A 73 0.60 12.29 3.47
N ASN A 74 0.89 12.16 2.17
CA ASN A 74 0.69 10.92 1.44
C ASN A 74 1.47 9.77 2.09
N ALA A 75 2.77 9.96 2.40
CA ALA A 75 3.58 8.93 3.05
C ALA A 75 3.04 8.53 4.42
N ILE A 76 2.57 9.48 5.25
CA ILE A 76 1.94 9.17 6.54
C ILE A 76 0.68 8.32 6.33
N VAL A 77 -0.18 8.72 5.40
CA VAL A 77 -1.41 7.97 5.09
C VAL A 77 -1.09 6.57 4.58
N GLN A 78 -0.09 6.40 3.70
CA GLN A 78 0.34 5.08 3.25
C GLN A 78 0.81 4.20 4.41
N ILE A 79 1.63 4.74 5.31
CA ILE A 79 2.13 3.99 6.48
C ILE A 79 0.99 3.57 7.39
N VAL A 80 0.04 4.47 7.65
CA VAL A 80 -1.14 4.19 8.47
C VAL A 80 -2.02 3.13 7.82
N ILE A 81 -2.31 3.23 6.52
CA ILE A 81 -3.15 2.25 5.82
C ILE A 81 -2.48 0.87 5.80
N VAL A 82 -1.21 0.80 5.39
CA VAL A 82 -0.45 -0.47 5.34
C VAL A 82 -0.35 -1.10 6.73
N GLY A 83 -0.09 -0.29 7.77
CA GLY A 83 -0.07 -0.76 9.15
C GLY A 83 -1.44 -1.27 9.61
N ALA A 84 -2.50 -0.50 9.37
CA ALA A 84 -3.85 -0.86 9.78
C ALA A 84 -4.33 -2.15 9.10
N MET A 85 -4.19 -2.26 7.77
CA MET A 85 -4.60 -3.47 7.05
C MET A 85 -3.81 -4.69 7.50
N ASN A 86 -2.50 -4.54 7.74
CA ASN A 86 -1.66 -5.67 8.12
C ASN A 86 -1.94 -6.14 9.56
N ILE A 87 -2.24 -5.21 10.47
CA ILE A 87 -2.69 -5.56 11.84
C ILE A 87 -4.03 -6.30 11.78
N LEU A 88 -5.00 -5.80 11.01
CA LEU A 88 -6.29 -6.48 10.83
C LEU A 88 -6.12 -7.88 10.24
N GLU A 89 -5.32 -8.01 9.18
CA GLU A 89 -4.95 -9.27 8.54
C GLU A 89 -4.30 -10.25 9.51
N PHE A 90 -3.37 -9.78 10.35
CA PHE A 90 -2.65 -10.60 11.33
C PHE A 90 -3.56 -11.13 12.44
N ILE A 91 -4.53 -10.34 12.90
CA ILE A 91 -5.44 -10.70 13.99
C ILE A 91 -6.61 -11.55 13.49
N LEU A 92 -7.24 -11.15 12.39
CA LEU A 92 -8.55 -11.67 11.98
C LEU A 92 -8.45 -12.81 10.97
N VAL A 93 -7.43 -12.83 10.12
CA VAL A 93 -7.36 -13.78 9.00
C VAL A 93 -5.95 -14.35 8.79
N PRO A 94 -5.25 -14.81 9.85
CA PRO A 94 -3.86 -15.29 9.72
C PRO A 94 -3.73 -16.47 8.74
N ASP A 95 -4.80 -17.23 8.53
CA ASP A 95 -4.84 -18.42 7.65
C ASP A 95 -4.90 -18.10 6.15
N HIS A 96 -5.38 -16.92 5.74
CA HIS A 96 -5.46 -16.52 4.32
C HIS A 96 -4.27 -15.69 3.85
N LEU A 97 -3.31 -15.39 4.74
CA LEU A 97 -2.09 -14.68 4.35
C LEU A 97 -1.20 -15.66 3.59
N LEU A 98 -0.72 -15.25 2.41
CA LEU A 98 0.18 -16.05 1.56
C LEU A 98 1.40 -16.62 2.30
N TRP A 99 1.88 -15.90 3.33
CA TRP A 99 3.04 -16.26 4.15
C TRP A 99 2.65 -16.36 5.64
N GLY A 100 1.37 -16.51 5.95
CA GLY A 100 0.84 -16.41 7.30
C GLY A 100 1.32 -15.13 8.01
N ARG A 101 1.75 -15.27 9.26
CA ARG A 101 2.27 -14.17 10.10
C ARG A 101 3.48 -13.43 9.54
N PHE A 102 4.22 -14.03 8.60
CA PHE A 102 5.39 -13.38 7.99
C PHE A 102 5.01 -12.22 7.05
N ASN A 103 3.73 -12.09 6.64
CA ASN A 103 3.26 -10.93 5.87
C ASN A 103 3.54 -9.59 6.58
N SER A 104 3.57 -9.59 7.92
CA SER A 104 3.89 -8.39 8.71
C SER A 104 5.33 -7.92 8.52
N ILE A 105 6.26 -8.83 8.24
CA ILE A 105 7.65 -8.44 7.93
C ILE A 105 7.69 -7.70 6.59
N PHE A 106 6.99 -8.18 5.57
CA PHE A 106 6.92 -7.50 4.27
C PHE A 106 6.27 -6.12 4.39
N ALA A 107 5.19 -5.99 5.18
CA ALA A 107 4.56 -4.70 5.45
C ALA A 107 5.50 -3.73 6.17
N LEU A 108 6.25 -4.21 7.18
CA LEU A 108 7.25 -3.39 7.88
C LEU A 108 8.37 -2.92 6.95
N VAL A 109 8.88 -3.80 6.09
CA VAL A 109 9.88 -3.44 5.07
C VAL A 109 9.32 -2.39 4.11
N PHE A 110 8.08 -2.54 3.66
CA PHE A 110 7.43 -1.57 2.77
C PHE A 110 7.24 -0.21 3.44
N ILE A 111 6.78 -0.18 4.71
CA ILE A 111 6.71 1.03 5.53
C ILE A 111 8.07 1.70 5.66
N ALA A 112 9.13 0.92 5.94
CA ALA A 112 10.49 1.44 6.03
C ALA A 112 10.98 2.07 4.71
N ILE A 113 10.63 1.46 3.57
CA ILE A 113 10.94 2.01 2.24
C ILE A 113 10.21 3.34 2.01
N ILE A 114 8.92 3.43 2.32
CA ILE A 114 8.14 4.68 2.21
C ILE A 114 8.76 5.76 3.09
N TRP A 115 9.06 5.42 4.34
CA TRP A 115 9.66 6.35 5.29
C TRP A 115 11.04 6.84 4.83
N TYR A 116 11.89 5.93 4.35
CA TYR A 116 13.20 6.29 3.82
C TYR A 116 13.09 7.22 2.60
N ASN A 117 12.18 6.90 1.68
CA ASN A 117 11.97 7.69 0.47
C ASN A 117 11.53 9.12 0.79
N GLU A 118 10.58 9.28 1.72
CA GLU A 118 10.01 10.58 2.04
C GLU A 118 10.82 11.37 3.09
N PHE A 119 11.19 10.76 4.21
CA PHE A 119 11.78 11.53 5.33
C PHE A 119 13.30 11.68 5.23
N ILE A 120 13.99 10.77 4.53
CA ILE A 120 15.44 10.85 4.34
C ILE A 120 15.76 11.39 2.95
N LEU A 121 15.23 10.77 1.90
CA LEU A 121 15.64 11.06 0.53
C LEU A 121 15.09 12.42 0.05
N ASN A 122 13.78 12.67 0.23
CA ASN A 122 13.17 13.96 -0.12
C ASN A 122 13.73 15.12 0.73
N LYS A 123 14.03 14.88 2.02
CA LYS A 123 14.67 15.89 2.89
C LYS A 123 16.08 16.26 2.42
N LYS A 124 16.87 15.29 1.96
CA LYS A 124 18.19 15.55 1.38
C LYS A 124 18.08 16.30 0.05
N LEU A 125 17.06 16.00 -0.76
CA LEU A 125 16.78 16.68 -2.02
C LEU A 125 16.47 18.17 -1.81
N ASN A 126 15.55 18.48 -0.89
CA ASN A 126 15.14 19.86 -0.57
C ASN A 126 16.22 20.68 0.15
N ARG A 127 17.27 20.04 0.69
CA ARG A 127 18.45 20.74 1.24
C ARG A 127 19.51 21.08 0.19
N GLN A 128 19.39 20.50 -1.01
CA GLN A 128 20.33 20.68 -2.11
C GLN A 128 19.81 21.62 -3.22
N SER A 129 18.54 22.06 -3.14
CA SER A 129 17.95 23.11 -3.99
C SER A 129 18.04 24.47 -3.30
#